data_AF-A0A382UV97-F1
#
_entry.id   AF-A0A382UV97-F1
#
_cell.length_a   1.000
_cell.length_b   1.000
_cell.length_c   1.000
_cell.angle_alpha   90.00
_cell.angle_beta   90.00
_cell.angle_gamma   90.00
#
_symmetry.space_group_name_H-M   'P 1'
#
loop_
_entity.id
_entity.type
_entity.pdbx_description
1 polymer ?
#
loop_
_entity_poly.entity_id
_entity_poly.type
_entity_poly.pdbx_seq_one_letter_code
_entity_poly.pdbx_strand_id
1 'polypeptide(L)'
;KTRGLKDLDQYELRLSRVLTDSLGRPPVVECVRVSFPEVDDMKICRVDVKPSLYPVFVKDEKFYVRNSNGTIPLKPSEMFTYCINHWMVQ
;
A
#
# COMPACT_ATOMS: atom_id res chain seq x y z
N LYS A 1 -17.21 -4.35 -28.81
CA LYS A 1 -16.09 -3.39 -28.62
C LYS A 1 -15.82 -3.29 -27.12
N THR A 2 -14.84 -4.03 -26.60
CA THR A 2 -14.57 -4.12 -25.14
C THR A 2 -13.06 -4.05 -24.90
N ARG A 3 -12.38 -3.08 -25.52
CA ARG A 3 -10.91 -3.00 -25.53
C ARG A 3 -10.34 -2.31 -24.27
N GLY A 4 -11.10 -1.40 -23.64
CA GLY A 4 -10.66 -0.65 -22.46
C GLY A 4 -10.74 -1.39 -21.12
N LEU A 5 -11.66 -2.35 -20.96
CA LEU A 5 -11.78 -3.15 -19.72
C LEU A 5 -10.65 -4.18 -19.59
N LYS A 6 -10.16 -4.72 -20.71
CA LYS A 6 -9.06 -5.70 -20.73
C LYS A 6 -7.72 -5.13 -20.27
N ASP A 7 -7.49 -3.85 -20.52
CA ASP A 7 -6.24 -3.18 -20.12
C ASP A 7 -6.24 -2.84 -18.63
N LEU A 8 -7.36 -2.33 -18.10
CA LEU A 8 -7.49 -1.97 -16.68
C LEU A 8 -7.47 -3.19 -15.76
N ASP A 9 -8.18 -4.27 -16.12
CA ASP A 9 -8.18 -5.52 -15.34
C ASP A 9 -6.77 -6.13 -15.27
N GLN A 10 -6.08 -6.19 -16.41
CA GLN A 10 -4.70 -6.68 -16.45
C GLN A 10 -3.73 -5.76 -15.69
N TYR A 11 -3.96 -4.44 -15.75
CA TYR A 11 -3.20 -3.47 -14.98
C TYR A 11 -3.41 -3.66 -13.47
N GLU A 12 -4.65 -3.77 -13.00
CA GLU A 12 -4.99 -4.00 -11.60
C GLU A 12 -4.38 -5.31 -11.10
N LEU A 13 -4.47 -6.38 -11.89
CA LEU A 13 -3.83 -7.66 -11.57
C LEU A 13 -2.32 -7.52 -11.40
N ARG A 14 -1.66 -6.80 -12.33
CA ARG A 14 -0.22 -6.57 -12.27
C ARG A 14 0.16 -5.71 -11.05
N LEU A 15 -0.61 -4.66 -10.76
CA LEU A 15 -0.40 -3.82 -9.58
C LEU A 15 -0.55 -4.63 -8.29
N SER A 16 -1.63 -5.39 -8.16
CA SER A 16 -1.90 -6.27 -7.02
C SER A 16 -0.73 -7.24 -6.80
N ARG A 17 -0.22 -7.86 -7.87
CA ARG A 17 0.93 -8.76 -7.80
C ARG A 17 2.20 -8.05 -7.30
N VAL A 18 2.52 -6.87 -7.82
CA VAL A 18 3.69 -6.09 -7.36
C VAL A 18 3.59 -5.75 -5.87
N LEU A 19 2.40 -5.37 -5.42
CA LEU A 19 2.14 -5.08 -4.01
C LEU A 19 2.30 -6.33 -3.15
N THR A 20 1.67 -7.44 -3.54
CA THR A 20 1.73 -8.69 -2.75
C THR A 20 3.12 -9.30 -2.72
N ASP A 21 3.88 -9.18 -3.81
CA ASP A 21 5.26 -9.69 -3.89
C ASP A 21 6.21 -8.83 -3.03
N SER A 22 5.87 -7.57 -2.75
CA SER A 22 6.72 -6.65 -1.99
C SER A 22 6.35 -6.53 -0.51
N LEU A 23 5.06 -6.68 -0.17
CA LEU A 23 4.50 -6.43 1.17
C LEU A 23 3.87 -7.67 1.80
N GLY A 24 3.76 -8.77 1.06
CA GLY A 24 2.99 -9.94 1.44
C GLY A 24 1.50 -9.83 1.09
N ARG A 25 0.83 -10.97 0.98
CA ARG A 25 -0.61 -11.03 0.63
C ARG A 25 -1.54 -10.47 1.70
N PRO A 26 -1.42 -10.87 2.99
CA PRO A 26 -2.39 -10.44 4.01
C PRO A 26 -2.59 -8.92 4.10
N PRO A 27 -1.54 -8.09 4.25
CA PRO A 27 -1.74 -6.65 4.42
C PRO A 27 -2.31 -5.99 3.15
N VAL A 28 -1.96 -6.49 1.96
CA VAL A 28 -2.48 -5.94 0.70
C VAL A 28 -3.97 -6.22 0.57
N VAL A 29 -4.42 -7.45 0.82
CA VAL A 29 -5.85 -7.82 0.71
C VAL A 29 -6.70 -7.07 1.74
N GLU A 30 -6.18 -6.93 2.97
CA GLU A 30 -6.89 -6.30 4.07
C GLU A 30 -6.96 -4.78 3.93
N CYS A 31 -5.85 -4.14 3.53
CA CYS A 31 -5.70 -2.69 3.65
C CYS A 31 -5.80 -1.93 2.34
N VAL A 32 -5.59 -2.57 1.18
CA VAL A 32 -5.52 -1.86 -0.11
C VAL A 32 -6.85 -1.98 -0.86
N ARG A 33 -7.28 -0.85 -1.45
CA ARG A 33 -8.38 -0.78 -2.41
C ARG A 33 -7.92 -0.01 -3.64
N VAL A 34 -8.12 -0.61 -4.82
CA VAL A 34 -7.81 0.00 -6.11
C VAL A 34 -9.12 0.45 -6.75
N SER A 35 -9.12 1.64 -7.34
CA SER A 35 -10.24 2.15 -8.13
C SER A 35 -9.72 2.97 -9.32
N PHE A 36 -10.57 3.12 -10.33
CA PHE A 36 -10.22 3.85 -11.56
C PHE A 36 -11.21 4.99 -11.84
N PRO A 37 -11.29 6.02 -10.97
CA PRO A 37 -12.10 7.21 -11.26
C PRO A 37 -11.59 7.94 -12.51
N GLU A 38 -12.49 8.67 -13.15
CA GLU A 38 -12.21 9.51 -14.31
C GLU A 38 -12.27 10.97 -13.89
N VAL A 39 -11.24 11.73 -14.23
CA VAL A 39 -11.10 13.17 -13.96
C VAL A 39 -10.56 13.81 -15.23
N ASP A 40 -11.25 14.83 -15.75
CA ASP A 40 -10.87 15.53 -16.99
C ASP A 40 -10.58 14.58 -18.16
N ASP A 41 -11.49 13.62 -18.40
CA ASP A 41 -11.40 12.56 -19.42
C ASP A 41 -10.16 11.65 -19.29
N MET A 42 -9.47 11.68 -18.14
CA MET A 42 -8.34 10.83 -17.81
C MET A 42 -8.70 9.84 -16.71
N LYS A 43 -8.45 8.55 -16.97
CA LYS A 43 -8.55 7.51 -15.93
C LYS A 43 -7.35 7.55 -15.01
N ILE A 44 -7.62 7.69 -13.71
CA ILE A 44 -6.60 7.72 -12.66
C ILE A 44 -6.63 6.40 -11.91
N CYS A 45 -5.49 5.72 -11.78
CA CYS A 45 -5.36 4.60 -10.85
C CYS A 45 -5.24 5.14 -9.42
N ARG A 46 -6.34 5.08 -8.67
CA ARG A 46 -6.37 5.49 -7.26
C ARG A 46 -6.16 4.26 -6.37
N VAL A 47 -5.20 4.38 -5.45
CA VAL A 47 -4.89 3.35 -4.45
C VAL A 47 -5.17 3.93 -3.07
N ASP A 48 -6.23 3.47 -2.44
CA ASP A 48 -6.57 3.82 -1.06
C ASP A 48 -6.01 2.74 -0.13
N VAL A 49 -5.25 3.15 0.88
CA VAL A 49 -4.59 2.24 1.84
C VAL A 49 -5.03 2.59 3.25
N LYS A 50 -5.65 1.63 3.94
CA LYS A 50 -5.99 1.75 5.37
C LYS A 50 -4.76 1.47 6.24
N PRO A 51 -4.72 2.01 7.47
CA PRO A 51 -3.72 1.59 8.45
C PRO A 51 -3.81 0.07 8.67
N SER A 52 -2.66 -0.61 8.63
CA SER A 52 -2.56 -2.02 9.00
C SER A 52 -2.76 -2.20 10.50
N LEU A 53 -3.21 -3.38 10.93
CA LEU A 53 -3.30 -3.76 12.35
C LEU A 53 -1.97 -4.23 12.95
N TYR A 54 -0.96 -4.41 12.09
CA TYR A 54 0.37 -4.88 12.45
C TYR A 54 1.44 -4.20 11.56
N PRO A 55 2.71 -4.15 12.01
CA PRO A 55 3.80 -3.64 11.20
C PRO A 55 3.94 -4.40 9.89
N VAL A 56 4.13 -3.67 8.78
CA VAL A 56 4.37 -4.23 7.45
C VAL A 56 5.76 -3.80 6.98
N PHE A 57 6.56 -4.76 6.55
CA PHE A 57 7.93 -4.55 6.11
C PHE A 57 8.01 -4.65 4.59
N VAL A 58 8.80 -3.77 4.00
CA VAL A 58 9.20 -3.85 2.58
C VAL A 58 10.58 -4.49 2.54
N LYS A 59 10.89 -5.20 1.44
CA LYS A 59 12.21 -5.73 1.03
C LYS A 59 13.39 -5.33 1.94
N ASP A 60 14.17 -6.33 2.36
CA ASP A 60 15.27 -6.21 3.33
C ASP A 60 14.79 -5.88 4.76
N GLU A 61 13.55 -6.26 5.12
CA GLU A 61 12.98 -6.02 6.45
C GLU A 61 13.00 -4.54 6.87
N LYS A 62 12.87 -3.63 5.90
CA LYS A 62 12.88 -2.18 6.16
C LYS A 62 11.48 -1.67 6.49
N PHE A 63 11.42 -0.88 7.56
CA PHE A 63 10.19 -0.23 8.02
C PHE A 63 10.19 1.24 7.64
N TYR A 64 9.12 1.68 6.97
CA TYR A 64 8.96 3.05 6.52
C TYR A 64 7.71 3.66 7.12
N VAL A 65 7.81 4.94 7.44
CA VAL A 65 6.63 5.74 7.81
C VAL A 65 6.50 6.92 6.86
N ARG A 66 5.27 7.30 6.57
CA ARG A 66 4.99 8.53 5.85
C ARG A 66 5.03 9.69 6.84
N ASN A 67 5.91 10.64 6.61
CA ASN A 67 5.98 11.89 7.37
C ASN A 67 5.70 13.05 6.40
N SER A 68 4.53 13.69 6.56
CA SER A 68 4.05 14.73 5.66
C SER A 68 4.03 14.25 4.19
N ASN A 69 4.85 14.84 3.32
CA ASN A 69 5.00 14.46 1.91
C ASN A 69 6.11 13.42 1.66
N GLY A 70 6.90 13.07 2.67
CA GLY A 70 8.03 12.15 2.56
C GLY A 70 7.74 10.75 3.10
N THR A 71 8.53 9.78 2.63
CA THR A 71 8.58 8.41 3.17
C THR A 71 9.98 8.17 3.69
N ILE A 72 10.12 7.93 5.00
CA ILE A 72 11.42 7.88 5.67
C ILE A 72 11.59 6.48 6.29
N PRO A 73 12.73 5.80 6.07
CA PRO A 73 13.02 4.56 6.80
C PRO A 73 13.30 4.88 8.26
N LEU A 74 12.68 4.14 9.17
CA LEU A 74 12.98 4.24 10.60
C LEU A 74 14.13 3.32 10.98
N LYS A 75 14.96 3.78 11.93
CA LYS A 75 15.93 2.90 12.60
C LYS A 75 15.20 1.91 13.51
N PRO A 76 15.81 0.76 13.86
CA PRO A 76 15.17 -0.24 14.72
C PRO A 76 14.63 0.31 16.04
N SER A 77 15.35 1.23 16.69
CA SER A 77 14.90 1.87 17.93
C SER A 77 13.66 2.74 17.75
N GLU A 78 13.59 3.50 16.65
CA GLU A 78 12.46 4.37 16.33
C GLU A 78 11.23 3.55 15.91
N MET A 79 11.45 2.50 15.12
CA MET A 79 10.42 1.54 14.75
C MET A 79 9.80 0.90 15.99
N PHE A 80 10.61 0.46 16.96
CA PHE A 80 10.10 -0.16 18.18
C PHE A 80 9.17 0.78 18.95
N THR A 81 9.58 2.04 19.16
CA THR A 81 8.74 3.07 19.79
C THR A 81 7.48 3.35 18.98
N TYR A 82 7.59 3.46 17.65
CA TYR A 82 6.45 3.65 16.76
C TYR A 82 5.44 2.51 16.91
N CYS A 83 5.92 1.26 16.90
CA CYS A 83 5.06 0.09 16.97
C CYS A 83 4.27 0.01 18.28
N ILE A 84 4.93 0.27 19.41
CA ILE A 84 4.27 0.30 20.72
C ILE A 84 3.15 1.34 20.72
N ASN A 85 3.47 2.57 20.33
CA ASN A 85 2.53 3.68 20.42
C ASN A 85 1.33 3.53 19.46
N HIS A 86 1.53 2.88 18.31
CA HIS A 86 0.49 2.80 17.28
C HIS A 86 -0.42 1.57 17.42
N TRP A 87 0.08 0.45 17.95
CA TRP A 87 -0.66 -0.81 17.98
C TRP A 87 -0.80 -1.46 19.35
N MET A 88 0.08 -1.16 20.30
CA MET A 88 0.11 -1.88 21.60
C MET A 88 -0.47 -1.05 22.76
N VAL A 89 -0.54 0.27 22.62
CA VAL A 89 -1.23 1.12 23.58
C VAL A 89 -2.70 1.21 23.17
N GLN A 90 -3.52 0.30 23.70
CA GLN A 90 -4.98 0.44 23.77
C GLN A 90 -5.40 0.49 25.24
#